data_AF-A0A0W1SVD2-F1
#
_entry.id   AF-A0A0W1SVD2-F1
#
_cell.length_a   1.000
_cell.length_b   1.000
_cell.length_c   1.000
_cell.angle_alpha   90.00
_cell.angle_beta   90.00
_cell.angle_gamma   90.00
#
_symmetry.space_group_name_H-M   'P 1'
#
loop_
_entity.id
_entity.type
_entity.pdbx_description
1 polymer ?
#
loop_
_entity_poly.entity_id
_entity_poly.type
_entity_poly.pdbx_seq_one_letter_code
_entity_poly.pdbx_strand_id
1 'polypeptide(L)'
;MDDRDEAESRRPTTDSTVGDSSSFAGLAEEVSSKRGTSKDARDETDSTVGGSLSDLAESVRARRPRIDDNSTFERNNDGWDFIDTDTDLEDPPDRDIEFGLEAEAVFEHVERETSLLLVGPGESTVASRLSERLMRPSSAMTNSHQLIISIDRPPEEQLDTLQRLQSDAVETQVLIDARSYAGSDTRDKYGDQVDVLRVSKPSDLRRIGILTTKVLTRWDNAGVPISVCFQSISNLLDAVTDTQRVFRFLHILHGRIRAADAHAYFYFDSTRHDEQTTRTFYSLFDSVLEFDADGSLAVL
;
A
#
# COMPACT_ATOMS: atom_id res chain seq x y z
N MET A 1 -61.54 53.95 -4.34
CA MET A 1 -61.53 54.70 -3.08
C MET A 1 -61.17 53.67 -2.02
N ASP A 2 -59.94 53.56 -1.55
CA ASP A 2 -58.79 54.45 -1.65
C ASP A 2 -57.47 53.66 -1.58
N ASP A 3 -56.48 54.17 -2.31
CA ASP A 3 -55.05 53.90 -2.18
C ASP A 3 -54.49 54.51 -0.88
N ARG A 4 -53.22 54.16 -0.60
CA ARG A 4 -52.21 54.88 0.22
C ARG A 4 -52.14 54.54 1.71
N ASP A 5 -50.99 54.57 2.37
CA ASP A 5 -49.56 54.64 2.03
C ASP A 5 -48.79 54.46 3.36
N GLU A 6 -47.52 54.10 3.26
CA GLU A 6 -46.38 54.48 4.12
C GLU A 6 -46.32 54.03 5.61
N ALA A 7 -45.33 53.20 5.97
CA ALA A 7 -43.98 53.55 6.50
C ALA A 7 -43.98 53.50 8.06
N GLU A 8 -42.98 53.13 8.84
CA GLU A 8 -41.52 53.13 8.72
C GLU A 8 -40.90 52.32 9.90
N SER A 9 -39.56 52.16 9.87
CA SER A 9 -38.58 51.78 10.92
C SER A 9 -38.06 50.33 10.93
N ARG A 10 -36.83 49.98 10.48
CA ARG A 10 -35.44 50.41 10.83
C ARG A 10 -35.16 50.27 12.34
N ARG A 11 -34.13 49.60 12.89
CA ARG A 11 -32.92 48.89 12.39
C ARG A 11 -32.47 47.82 13.47
N PRO A 12 -31.16 47.43 13.66
CA PRO A 12 -30.77 46.03 13.76
C PRO A 12 -30.15 45.68 15.14
N THR A 13 -29.79 44.42 15.36
CA THR A 13 -28.81 44.07 16.39
C THR A 13 -27.77 43.12 15.80
N THR A 14 -26.63 43.71 15.51
CA THR A 14 -25.31 43.06 15.48
C THR A 14 -24.96 42.61 16.90
N ASP A 15 -24.51 41.38 17.10
CA ASP A 15 -23.18 41.18 17.66
C ASP A 15 -22.70 39.76 17.35
N SER A 16 -21.51 39.70 16.77
CA SER A 16 -20.82 38.52 16.31
C SER A 16 -19.55 38.42 17.13
N THR A 17 -19.52 37.49 18.08
CA THR A 17 -18.32 37.24 18.88
C THR A 17 -17.28 36.55 18.01
N VAL A 18 -16.26 37.33 17.67
CA VAL A 18 -15.01 36.96 17.01
C VAL A 18 -14.25 35.98 17.91
N GLY A 19 -13.98 34.79 17.40
CA GLY A 19 -13.08 33.81 18.01
C GLY A 19 -11.64 34.22 17.74
N ASP A 20 -10.92 34.56 18.81
CA ASP A 20 -9.55 35.01 18.81
C ASP A 20 -8.61 33.94 18.26
N SER A 21 -7.86 34.31 17.22
CA SER A 21 -6.76 33.54 16.67
C SER A 21 -5.46 34.19 17.10
N SER A 22 -4.72 33.59 18.03
CA SER A 22 -3.26 33.78 18.08
C SER A 22 -2.56 32.74 18.96
N SER A 23 -1.34 32.43 18.53
CA SER A 23 -0.21 31.94 19.32
C SER A 23 -0.01 30.43 19.44
N PHE A 24 0.76 29.86 18.51
CA PHE A 24 1.88 28.97 18.87
C PHE A 24 2.98 29.06 17.79
N ALA A 25 3.53 30.27 17.65
CA ALA A 25 4.81 30.50 16.98
C ALA A 25 5.82 30.84 18.08
N GLY A 26 6.62 29.85 18.50
CA GLY A 26 7.61 30.07 19.55
C GLY A 26 8.15 28.81 20.21
N LEU A 27 8.64 27.83 19.43
CA LEU A 27 9.53 26.78 19.94
C LEU A 27 10.49 26.35 18.82
N ALA A 28 11.39 27.25 18.46
CA ALA A 28 12.52 26.98 17.57
C ALA A 28 13.71 27.83 18.02
N GLU A 29 14.24 27.59 19.22
CA GLU A 29 15.59 28.00 19.63
C GLU A 29 15.90 27.45 21.03
N GLU A 30 16.82 26.48 21.11
CA GLU A 30 17.62 26.03 22.26
C GLU A 30 17.94 24.53 22.04
N VAL A 31 19.17 24.00 21.97
CA VAL A 31 20.51 24.53 22.15
C VAL A 31 21.42 23.68 21.26
N SER A 32 22.00 24.30 20.24
CA SER A 32 23.25 23.85 19.63
C SER A 32 24.40 24.44 20.44
N SER A 33 24.85 23.74 21.49
CA SER A 33 26.17 24.03 22.09
C SER A 33 26.65 22.89 23.00
N LYS A 34 27.51 22.02 22.46
CA LYS A 34 28.73 21.60 23.17
C LYS A 34 29.71 20.94 22.22
N ARG A 35 30.47 21.80 21.54
CA ARG A 35 31.82 21.48 21.06
C ARG A 35 32.76 21.92 22.18
N GLY A 36 33.49 20.99 22.76
CA GLY A 36 34.41 21.24 23.86
C GLY A 36 35.48 20.16 23.90
N THR A 37 36.66 20.53 23.42
CA THR A 37 37.93 19.81 23.38
C THR A 37 38.41 19.36 24.75
N SER A 38 39.06 18.19 24.85
CA SER A 38 40.40 18.05 25.46
C SER A 38 40.98 16.65 25.30
N LYS A 39 42.30 16.64 25.39
CA LYS A 39 43.29 15.69 24.90
C LYS A 39 43.96 14.98 26.10
N ASP A 40 44.61 13.85 25.79
CA ASP A 40 45.66 13.16 26.56
C ASP A 40 45.27 12.34 27.81
N ALA A 41 45.41 11.01 27.73
CA ALA A 41 46.48 10.27 28.42
C ALA A 41 46.47 8.77 28.06
N ARG A 42 47.68 8.23 27.96
CA ARG A 42 48.08 6.85 27.69
C ARG A 42 47.75 5.94 28.89
N ASP A 43 47.43 4.66 28.69
CA ASP A 43 48.39 3.54 28.83
C ASP A 43 47.72 2.17 28.65
N GLU A 44 48.60 1.18 28.48
CA GLU A 44 48.57 -0.18 27.94
C GLU A 44 47.59 -1.28 28.45
N THR A 45 47.39 -2.24 27.52
CA THR A 45 47.17 -3.71 27.66
C THR A 45 45.86 -4.26 28.21
N ASP A 46 45.11 -5.00 27.38
CA ASP A 46 45.09 -6.48 27.40
C ASP A 46 44.29 -7.01 26.17
N SER A 47 44.41 -8.31 25.96
CA SER A 47 44.43 -9.09 24.74
C SER A 47 43.08 -9.68 24.29
N THR A 48 42.98 -9.98 22.97
CA THR A 48 42.20 -11.07 22.32
C THR A 48 40.67 -11.04 22.46
N VAL A 49 39.81 -11.13 21.44
CA VAL A 49 39.77 -11.95 20.22
C VAL A 49 38.89 -11.21 19.20
N GLY A 50 39.39 -10.99 17.99
CA GLY A 50 38.60 -10.44 16.89
C GLY A 50 39.27 -10.82 15.58
N GLY A 51 39.10 -12.07 15.16
CA GLY A 51 39.56 -12.53 13.86
C GLY A 51 38.92 -11.68 12.77
N SER A 52 39.75 -10.93 12.06
CA SER A 52 39.33 -10.09 10.94
C SER A 52 38.81 -10.98 9.81
N LEU A 53 37.71 -10.57 9.18
CA LEU A 53 37.08 -11.25 8.04
C LEU A 53 38.03 -11.44 6.83
N SER A 54 39.20 -10.81 6.85
CA SER A 54 40.27 -10.99 5.87
C SER A 54 41.01 -12.33 6.00
N ASP A 55 41.14 -12.91 7.19
CA ASP A 55 41.88 -14.18 7.39
C ASP A 55 41.09 -15.41 6.91
N LEU A 56 39.75 -15.33 6.92
CA LEU A 56 38.88 -16.40 6.40
C LEU A 56 38.85 -16.44 4.86
N ALA A 57 39.07 -15.30 4.20
CA ALA A 57 39.09 -15.21 2.73
C ALA A 57 40.36 -15.81 2.11
N GLU A 58 41.50 -15.78 2.82
CA GLU A 58 42.74 -16.40 2.35
C GLU A 58 42.77 -17.93 2.57
N SER A 59 42.08 -18.44 3.60
CA SER A 59 42.02 -19.88 3.89
C SER A 59 41.29 -20.69 2.80
N VAL A 60 40.32 -20.07 2.10
CA VAL A 60 39.56 -20.74 1.03
C VAL A 60 40.31 -20.77 -0.31
N ARG A 61 41.21 -19.80 -0.55
CA ARG A 61 42.04 -19.79 -1.78
C ARG A 61 43.18 -20.79 -1.75
N ALA A 62 43.64 -21.20 -0.57
CA ALA A 62 44.75 -22.13 -0.40
C ALA A 62 44.37 -23.63 -0.58
N ARG A 63 43.08 -23.95 -0.83
CA ARG A 63 42.59 -25.35 -0.83
C ARG A 63 42.01 -25.85 -2.16
N ARG A 64 42.39 -25.27 -3.30
CA ARG A 64 42.14 -25.89 -4.62
C ARG A 64 43.23 -26.92 -4.94
N PRO A 65 42.90 -28.21 -5.15
CA PRO A 65 43.87 -29.18 -5.66
C PRO A 65 44.20 -28.86 -7.12
N ARG A 66 45.47 -29.06 -7.49
CA ARG A 66 45.93 -29.08 -8.88
C ARG A 66 45.33 -30.30 -9.58
N ILE A 67 44.65 -30.08 -10.70
CA ILE A 67 44.34 -31.13 -11.67
C ILE A 67 45.53 -31.13 -12.64
N ASP A 68 46.36 -32.17 -12.55
CA ASP A 68 47.34 -32.51 -13.57
C ASP A 68 46.68 -33.42 -14.60
N ASP A 69 46.87 -33.08 -15.87
CA ASP A 69 46.47 -33.86 -17.02
C ASP A 69 47.16 -35.23 -17.05
N ASN A 70 46.44 -36.20 -17.63
CA ASN A 70 46.91 -37.47 -18.19
C ASN A 70 46.79 -38.74 -17.31
N SER A 71 45.64 -39.41 -17.39
CA SER A 71 45.59 -40.87 -17.56
C SER A 71 44.21 -41.34 -18.03
N THR A 72 44.18 -41.93 -19.22
CA THR A 72 43.17 -42.86 -19.70
C THR A 72 42.97 -43.99 -18.70
N PHE A 73 41.77 -44.20 -18.15
CA PHE A 73 41.36 -45.52 -17.67
C PHE A 73 39.83 -45.67 -17.71
N GLU A 74 39.45 -46.90 -18.02
CA GLU A 74 38.17 -47.35 -18.57
C GLU A 74 36.99 -47.15 -17.63
N ARG A 75 35.91 -46.57 -18.16
CA ARG A 75 34.60 -46.49 -17.50
C ARG A 75 33.86 -47.80 -17.76
N ASN A 76 33.69 -48.63 -16.74
CA ASN A 76 32.54 -49.52 -16.64
C ASN A 76 31.94 -49.47 -15.23
N ASN A 77 30.69 -49.01 -15.24
CA ASN A 77 29.57 -49.16 -14.33
C ASN A 77 29.76 -50.03 -13.08
N ASP A 78 29.39 -49.51 -11.90
CA ASP A 78 28.26 -50.03 -11.12
C ASP A 78 28.05 -49.24 -9.81
N GLY A 79 26.86 -48.67 -9.68
CA GLY A 79 26.18 -48.39 -8.40
C GLY A 79 26.70 -47.21 -7.59
N TRP A 80 26.01 -46.07 -7.65
CA TRP A 80 25.10 -45.56 -6.60
C TRP A 80 24.39 -44.33 -7.18
N ASP A 81 23.06 -44.43 -7.21
CA ASP A 81 22.08 -43.54 -7.80
C ASP A 81 22.06 -42.20 -7.04
N PHE A 82 22.70 -41.17 -7.57
CA PHE A 82 22.49 -39.80 -7.09
C PHE A 82 21.28 -39.25 -7.83
N ILE A 83 20.19 -39.08 -7.09
CA ILE A 83 19.03 -38.32 -7.52
C ILE A 83 19.52 -36.90 -7.85
N ASP A 84 19.66 -36.59 -9.14
CA ASP A 84 19.72 -35.21 -9.64
C ASP A 84 18.41 -34.55 -9.22
N THR A 85 18.47 -33.83 -8.10
CA THR A 85 17.42 -32.91 -7.70
C THR A 85 17.77 -31.56 -8.33
N ASP A 86 17.87 -31.53 -9.67
CA ASP A 86 17.49 -30.36 -10.45
C ASP A 86 15.97 -30.25 -10.32
N THR A 87 15.51 -29.84 -9.13
CA THR A 87 14.20 -29.23 -9.04
C THR A 87 14.44 -27.81 -9.50
N ASP A 88 14.13 -27.56 -10.76
CA ASP A 88 13.74 -26.25 -11.19
C ASP A 88 12.80 -25.70 -10.12
N LEU A 89 13.27 -24.71 -9.34
CA LEU A 89 12.39 -23.79 -8.65
C LEU A 89 11.76 -22.92 -9.75
N GLU A 90 10.98 -23.55 -10.63
CA GLU A 90 9.85 -22.89 -11.23
C GLU A 90 9.04 -22.37 -10.05
N ASP A 91 8.78 -21.06 -10.01
CA ASP A 91 7.71 -20.55 -9.16
C ASP A 91 6.52 -21.49 -9.35
N PRO A 92 6.01 -22.13 -8.29
CA PRO A 92 4.88 -23.04 -8.46
C PRO A 92 3.80 -22.25 -9.19
N PRO A 93 3.22 -22.77 -10.28
CA PRO A 93 2.17 -22.07 -11.00
C PRO A 93 1.12 -21.72 -9.97
N ASP A 94 0.71 -20.43 -9.93
CA ASP A 94 -0.37 -19.87 -9.12
C ASP A 94 -1.28 -21.00 -8.66
N ARG A 95 -1.05 -21.56 -7.46
CA ARG A 95 -2.04 -22.46 -6.89
C ARG A 95 -3.23 -21.55 -6.72
N ASP A 96 -4.25 -21.72 -7.56
CA ASP A 96 -5.49 -20.99 -7.46
C ASP A 96 -5.95 -21.16 -6.01
N ILE A 97 -5.74 -20.12 -5.21
CA ILE A 97 -6.20 -20.09 -3.83
C ILE A 97 -7.71 -19.98 -3.97
N GLU A 98 -8.35 -21.13 -3.98
CA GLU A 98 -9.79 -21.24 -4.07
C GLU A 98 -10.34 -20.98 -2.67
N PHE A 99 -10.92 -19.80 -2.50
CA PHE A 99 -11.60 -19.43 -1.27
C PHE A 99 -12.75 -20.42 -1.02
N GLY A 100 -12.71 -21.11 0.11
CA GLY A 100 -13.73 -22.09 0.47
C GLY A 100 -15.11 -21.45 0.70
N LEU A 101 -16.15 -22.27 0.88
CA LEU A 101 -17.52 -21.80 1.11
C LEU A 101 -17.66 -20.86 2.33
N GLU A 102 -16.80 -21.01 3.34
CA GLU A 102 -16.75 -20.12 4.51
C GLU A 102 -16.33 -18.69 4.11
N ALA A 103 -15.42 -18.56 3.15
CA ALA A 103 -14.97 -17.28 2.63
C ALA A 103 -16.05 -16.59 1.78
N GLU A 104 -16.87 -17.35 1.04
CA GLU A 104 -18.01 -16.76 0.31
C GLU A 104 -19.06 -16.16 1.24
N ALA A 105 -19.35 -16.80 2.38
CA ALA A 105 -20.22 -16.21 3.39
C ALA A 105 -19.63 -14.92 4.00
N VAL A 106 -18.30 -14.88 4.15
CA VAL A 106 -17.58 -13.66 4.56
C VAL A 106 -17.70 -12.56 3.50
N PHE A 107 -17.53 -12.90 2.21
CA PHE A 107 -17.68 -11.93 1.11
C PHE A 107 -19.08 -11.35 1.04
N GLU A 108 -20.14 -12.17 1.13
CA GLU A 108 -21.52 -11.68 1.15
C GLU A 108 -21.79 -10.70 2.31
N HIS A 109 -21.11 -10.88 3.44
CA HIS A 109 -21.23 -9.98 4.59
C HIS A 109 -20.54 -8.63 4.30
N VAL A 110 -19.29 -8.66 3.82
CA VAL A 110 -18.48 -7.44 3.63
C VAL A 110 -18.79 -6.68 2.34
N GLU A 111 -19.38 -7.31 1.33
CA GLU A 111 -19.81 -6.64 0.08
C GLU A 111 -20.86 -5.53 0.33
N ARG A 112 -21.54 -5.56 1.49
CA ARG A 112 -22.52 -4.54 1.87
C ARG A 112 -21.90 -3.31 2.52
N GLU A 113 -20.63 -3.40 2.93
CA GLU A 113 -19.96 -2.36 3.69
C GLU A 113 -19.32 -1.33 2.76
N THR A 114 -19.29 -0.07 3.22
CA THR A 114 -18.73 1.02 2.41
C THR A 114 -17.21 1.01 2.45
N SER A 115 -16.61 0.62 3.59
CA SER A 115 -15.17 0.60 3.77
C SER A 115 -14.67 -0.63 4.52
N LEU A 116 -13.86 -1.45 3.85
CA LEU A 116 -13.27 -2.68 4.37
C LEU A 116 -11.75 -2.55 4.50
N LEU A 117 -11.20 -3.00 5.63
CA LEU A 117 -9.77 -3.18 5.83
C LEU A 117 -9.39 -4.65 5.66
N LEU A 118 -8.46 -4.93 4.76
CA LEU A 118 -7.80 -6.22 4.61
C LEU A 118 -6.51 -6.21 5.42
N VAL A 119 -6.37 -7.13 6.36
CA VAL A 119 -5.21 -7.22 7.24
C VAL A 119 -4.56 -8.58 7.08
N GLY A 120 -3.29 -8.61 6.73
CA GLY A 120 -2.57 -9.87 6.62
C GLY A 120 -1.14 -9.66 6.13
N PRO A 121 -0.40 -10.73 5.83
CA PRO A 121 0.98 -10.63 5.40
C PRO A 121 1.11 -9.94 4.04
N GLY A 122 2.03 -8.95 4.00
CA GLY A 122 2.43 -8.16 2.83
C GLY A 122 2.69 -8.99 1.58
N GLU A 123 2.25 -8.49 0.41
CA GLU A 123 2.65 -9.02 -0.91
C GLU A 123 2.36 -10.53 -1.09
N SER A 124 1.31 -11.03 -0.43
CA SER A 124 0.87 -12.42 -0.58
C SER A 124 -0.06 -12.60 -1.79
N THR A 125 -0.06 -13.82 -2.34
CA THR A 125 -1.02 -14.24 -3.37
C THR A 125 -2.46 -14.11 -2.86
N VAL A 126 -2.71 -14.42 -1.58
CA VAL A 126 -4.02 -14.25 -0.92
C VAL A 126 -4.49 -12.79 -0.99
N ALA A 127 -3.64 -11.82 -0.64
CA ALA A 127 -3.98 -10.40 -0.71
C ALA A 127 -4.37 -9.96 -2.13
N SER A 128 -3.61 -10.42 -3.13
CA SER A 128 -3.89 -10.12 -4.53
C SER A 128 -5.24 -10.71 -4.97
N ARG A 129 -5.49 -11.98 -4.64
CA ARG A 129 -6.76 -12.66 -4.96
C ARG A 129 -7.97 -12.05 -4.23
N LEU A 130 -7.81 -11.63 -2.98
CA LEU A 130 -8.85 -10.90 -2.24
C LEU A 130 -9.17 -9.59 -2.95
N SER A 131 -8.15 -8.81 -3.32
CA SER A 131 -8.36 -7.55 -4.05
C SER A 131 -9.07 -7.77 -5.38
N GLU A 132 -8.74 -8.84 -6.11
CA GLU A 132 -9.42 -9.22 -7.35
C GLU A 132 -10.87 -9.63 -7.14
N ARG A 133 -11.14 -10.48 -6.15
CA ARG A 133 -12.50 -10.94 -5.84
C ARG A 133 -13.41 -9.79 -5.40
N LEU A 134 -12.90 -8.86 -4.61
CA LEU A 134 -13.64 -7.72 -4.07
C LEU A 134 -13.84 -6.59 -5.09
N MET A 135 -12.89 -6.40 -6.00
CA MET A 135 -12.99 -5.38 -7.06
C MET A 135 -13.82 -5.83 -8.26
N ARG A 136 -14.11 -7.13 -8.38
CA ARG A 136 -15.00 -7.65 -9.42
C ARG A 136 -16.44 -7.23 -9.13
N PRO A 137 -17.18 -6.73 -10.13
CA PRO A 137 -18.58 -6.39 -9.94
C PRO A 137 -19.39 -7.64 -9.60
N SER A 138 -20.30 -7.54 -8.62
CA SER A 138 -21.18 -8.65 -8.20
C SER A 138 -22.10 -9.15 -9.33
N SER A 139 -22.24 -8.41 -10.43
CA SER A 139 -22.95 -8.84 -11.63
C SER A 139 -22.20 -8.46 -12.90
N ALA A 140 -21.91 -9.45 -13.74
CA ALA A 140 -21.31 -9.24 -15.06
C ALA A 140 -22.19 -8.43 -16.04
N MET A 141 -23.46 -8.18 -15.68
CA MET A 141 -24.40 -7.40 -16.48
C MET A 141 -24.43 -5.90 -16.12
N THR A 142 -23.75 -5.51 -15.04
CA THR A 142 -23.71 -4.12 -14.58
C THR A 142 -22.31 -3.58 -14.78
N ASN A 143 -22.21 -2.47 -15.50
CA ASN A 143 -20.94 -1.77 -15.62
C ASN A 143 -20.45 -1.32 -14.24
N SER A 144 -19.14 -1.19 -14.09
CA SER A 144 -18.50 -0.72 -12.87
C SER A 144 -17.34 0.22 -13.19
N HIS A 145 -17.06 1.12 -12.27
CA HIS A 145 -15.88 1.96 -12.29
C HIS A 145 -14.90 1.51 -11.21
N GLN A 146 -13.62 1.41 -11.57
CA GLN A 146 -12.57 0.97 -10.65
C GLN A 146 -11.52 2.07 -10.48
N LEU A 147 -11.28 2.47 -9.24
CA LEU A 147 -10.19 3.38 -8.88
C LEU A 147 -9.15 2.63 -8.04
N ILE A 148 -7.94 2.52 -8.56
CA ILE A 148 -6.80 1.92 -7.87
C ILE A 148 -5.87 3.04 -7.41
N ILE A 149 -5.46 3.02 -6.15
CA ILE A 149 -4.50 3.96 -5.57
C ILE A 149 -3.25 3.16 -5.18
N SER A 150 -2.18 3.39 -5.93
CA SER A 150 -0.87 2.75 -5.72
C SER A 150 0.13 3.75 -5.16
N ILE A 151 0.85 3.34 -4.12
CA ILE A 151 1.80 4.20 -3.41
C ILE A 151 3.22 4.01 -3.93
N ASP A 152 3.68 2.76 -4.03
CA ASP A 152 5.07 2.47 -4.41
C ASP A 152 5.22 1.09 -5.07
N ARG A 153 4.28 0.68 -5.93
CA ARG A 153 4.43 -0.55 -6.71
C ARG A 153 5.14 -0.32 -8.03
N PRO A 154 5.99 -1.25 -8.49
CA PRO A 154 6.60 -1.18 -9.81
C PRO A 154 5.55 -1.29 -10.93
N PRO A 155 5.71 -0.57 -12.05
CA PRO A 155 4.74 -0.56 -13.15
C PRO A 155 4.42 -1.92 -13.75
N GLU A 156 5.37 -2.86 -13.77
CA GLU A 156 5.19 -4.20 -14.33
C GLU A 156 4.20 -5.00 -13.48
N GLU A 157 4.46 -5.08 -12.17
CA GLU A 157 3.54 -5.72 -11.21
C GLU A 157 2.18 -5.00 -11.14
N GLN A 158 2.20 -3.68 -11.26
CA GLN A 158 0.99 -2.87 -11.29
C GLN A 158 0.18 -3.12 -12.57
N LEU A 159 0.84 -3.30 -13.71
CA LEU A 159 0.19 -3.66 -14.97
C LEU A 159 -0.47 -5.03 -14.85
N ASP A 160 0.24 -6.02 -14.32
CA ASP A 160 -0.30 -7.36 -14.12
C ASP A 160 -1.54 -7.32 -13.22
N THR A 161 -1.48 -6.54 -12.14
CA THR A 161 -2.63 -6.33 -11.25
C THR A 161 -3.81 -5.68 -11.98
N LEU A 162 -3.58 -4.62 -12.74
CA LEU A 162 -4.63 -3.94 -13.50
C LEU A 162 -5.27 -4.87 -14.54
N GLN A 163 -4.47 -5.66 -15.25
CA GLN A 163 -4.95 -6.64 -16.23
C GLN A 163 -5.80 -7.74 -15.58
N ARG A 164 -5.41 -8.24 -14.39
CA ARG A 164 -6.22 -9.22 -13.65
C ARG A 164 -7.56 -8.66 -13.16
N LEU A 165 -7.61 -7.36 -12.89
CA LEU A 165 -8.82 -6.64 -12.48
C LEU A 165 -9.73 -6.27 -13.65
N GLN A 166 -9.19 -6.20 -14.86
CA GLN A 166 -9.97 -5.89 -16.05
C GLN A 166 -10.97 -7.01 -16.33
N SER A 167 -12.20 -6.61 -16.64
CA SER A 167 -13.25 -7.49 -17.16
C SER A 167 -14.18 -6.67 -18.05
N ASP A 168 -14.98 -7.34 -18.87
CA ASP A 168 -15.93 -6.67 -19.77
C ASP A 168 -16.96 -5.82 -19.02
N ALA A 169 -17.17 -6.06 -17.73
CA ALA A 169 -18.04 -5.30 -16.86
C ALA A 169 -17.38 -4.03 -16.27
N VAL A 170 -16.08 -3.80 -16.50
CA VAL A 170 -15.38 -2.58 -16.05
C VAL A 170 -15.45 -1.54 -17.17
N GLU A 171 -16.28 -0.52 -16.99
CA GLU A 171 -16.46 0.56 -17.97
C GLU A 171 -15.30 1.54 -17.96
N THR A 172 -14.72 1.81 -16.79
CA THR A 172 -13.57 2.71 -16.68
C THR A 172 -12.68 2.30 -15.52
N GLN A 173 -11.39 2.16 -15.79
CA GLN A 173 -10.37 1.90 -14.78
C GLN A 173 -9.43 3.10 -14.69
N VAL A 174 -9.21 3.61 -13.48
CA VAL A 174 -8.30 4.72 -13.18
C VAL A 174 -7.25 4.26 -12.19
N LEU A 175 -5.99 4.55 -12.49
CA LEU A 175 -4.87 4.36 -11.57
C LEU A 175 -4.37 5.72 -11.08
N ILE A 176 -4.36 5.93 -9.76
CA ILE A 176 -3.54 6.96 -9.13
C ILE A 176 -2.20 6.33 -8.76
N ASP A 177 -1.15 6.68 -9.51
CA ASP A 177 0.21 6.18 -9.32
C ASP A 177 1.04 7.25 -8.60
N ALA A 178 1.38 6.99 -7.33
CA ALA A 178 2.18 7.90 -6.51
C ALA A 178 3.66 7.55 -6.44
N ARG A 179 4.14 6.61 -7.28
CA ARG A 179 5.52 6.17 -7.27
C ARG A 179 6.50 7.32 -7.50
N SER A 180 7.57 7.31 -6.71
CA SER A 180 8.65 8.29 -6.79
C SER A 180 9.57 8.05 -8.00
N TYR A 181 9.15 8.39 -9.22
CA TYR A 181 10.10 8.63 -10.32
C TYR A 181 9.68 9.82 -11.19
N ALA A 182 10.37 10.94 -10.98
CA ALA A 182 10.44 12.01 -11.96
C ALA A 182 11.30 11.53 -13.14
N GLY A 183 10.69 11.07 -14.24
CA GLY A 183 11.42 10.98 -15.51
C GLY A 183 11.13 9.84 -16.47
N SER A 184 10.15 8.97 -16.23
CA SER A 184 9.75 7.99 -17.25
C SER A 184 8.38 8.36 -17.82
N ASP A 185 8.31 8.54 -19.14
CA ASP A 185 7.09 8.55 -19.93
C ASP A 185 6.40 7.18 -19.79
N THR A 186 5.80 6.91 -18.63
CA THR A 186 5.10 5.65 -18.35
C THR A 186 3.69 5.62 -18.94
N ARG A 187 3.33 6.60 -19.79
CA ARG A 187 2.02 6.61 -20.46
C ARG A 187 1.88 5.38 -21.39
N ASP A 188 2.99 4.90 -21.93
CA ASP A 188 3.05 3.68 -22.75
C ASP A 188 3.04 2.37 -21.95
N LYS A 189 3.17 2.40 -20.61
CA LYS A 189 3.33 1.17 -19.81
C LYS A 189 2.02 0.52 -19.37
N TYR A 190 0.91 1.27 -19.30
CA TYR A 190 -0.34 0.79 -18.71
C TYR A 190 -1.46 0.50 -19.73
N GLY A 191 -1.16 0.65 -21.03
CA GLY A 191 -2.13 0.48 -22.12
C GLY A 191 -3.15 1.63 -22.22
N ASP A 192 -3.91 1.67 -23.31
CA ASP A 192 -4.89 2.75 -23.58
C ASP A 192 -6.18 2.64 -22.75
N GLN A 193 -6.41 1.49 -22.10
CA GLN A 193 -7.65 1.19 -21.37
C GLN A 193 -7.64 1.72 -19.91
N VAL A 194 -6.50 2.20 -19.41
CA VAL A 194 -6.36 2.69 -18.02
C VAL A 194 -5.98 4.18 -18.01
N ASP A 195 -6.80 4.99 -17.35
CA ASP A 195 -6.50 6.41 -17.13
C ASP A 195 -5.53 6.57 -15.94
N VAL A 196 -4.28 6.94 -16.20
CA VAL A 196 -3.23 7.02 -15.18
C VAL A 196 -3.00 8.45 -14.73
N LEU A 197 -3.33 8.72 -13.47
CA LEU A 197 -3.13 10.00 -12.79
C LEU A 197 -1.91 9.91 -11.88
N ARG A 198 -0.87 10.69 -12.19
CA ARG A 198 0.40 10.64 -11.45
C ARG A 198 0.45 11.60 -10.26
N VAL A 199 1.09 11.14 -9.19
CA VAL A 199 1.51 11.94 -8.04
C VAL A 199 3.03 11.89 -7.94
N SER A 200 3.67 13.05 -7.79
CA SER A 200 5.13 13.14 -7.85
C SER A 200 5.86 12.45 -6.70
N LYS A 201 5.20 12.30 -5.55
CA LYS A 201 5.75 11.68 -4.35
C LYS A 201 4.66 10.91 -3.59
N PRO A 202 4.95 9.74 -3.02
CA PRO A 202 3.94 8.98 -2.28
C PRO A 202 3.49 9.70 -0.99
N SER A 203 4.32 10.59 -0.44
CA SER A 203 3.99 11.41 0.73
C SER A 203 3.11 12.64 0.44
N ASP A 204 2.77 12.91 -0.82
CA ASP A 204 1.87 14.01 -1.20
C ASP A 204 0.39 13.60 -1.04
N LEU A 205 -0.01 13.40 0.22
CA LEU A 205 -1.38 13.06 0.63
C LEU A 205 -2.42 14.04 0.08
N ARG A 206 -2.05 15.32 -0.03
CA ARG A 206 -2.94 16.36 -0.58
C ARG A 206 -3.24 16.06 -2.04
N ARG A 207 -2.22 15.78 -2.84
CA ARG A 207 -2.40 15.49 -4.27
C ARG A 207 -3.15 14.19 -4.49
N ILE A 208 -2.83 13.13 -3.75
CA ILE A 208 -3.57 11.85 -3.79
C ILE A 208 -5.05 12.12 -3.52
N GLY A 209 -5.38 12.78 -2.41
CA GLY A 209 -6.76 13.08 -2.04
C GLY A 209 -7.50 13.93 -3.07
N ILE A 210 -6.84 14.93 -3.68
CA ILE A 210 -7.44 15.76 -4.75
C ILE A 210 -7.80 14.90 -5.96
N LEU A 211 -6.88 14.05 -6.41
CA LEU A 211 -7.10 13.19 -7.57
C LEU A 211 -8.22 12.18 -7.31
N THR A 212 -8.23 11.53 -6.14
CA THR A 212 -9.31 10.62 -5.76
C THR A 212 -10.66 11.33 -5.79
N THR A 213 -10.75 12.52 -5.19
CA THR A 213 -12.00 13.30 -5.19
C THR A 213 -12.44 13.66 -6.60
N LYS A 214 -11.50 14.09 -7.44
CA LYS A 214 -11.80 14.45 -8.84
C LYS A 214 -12.38 13.25 -9.60
N VAL A 215 -11.84 12.06 -9.38
CA VAL A 215 -12.33 10.83 -10.02
C VAL A 215 -13.72 10.47 -9.48
N LEU A 216 -13.91 10.45 -8.16
CA LEU A 216 -15.18 10.13 -7.53
C LEU A 216 -16.30 11.09 -7.99
N THR A 217 -16.06 12.41 -7.95
CA THR A 217 -17.02 13.41 -8.42
C THR A 217 -17.34 13.29 -9.91
N ARG A 218 -16.38 12.83 -10.73
CA ARG A 218 -16.62 12.57 -12.16
C ARG A 218 -17.62 11.42 -12.36
N TRP A 219 -17.60 10.42 -11.47
CA TRP A 219 -18.42 9.20 -11.58
C TRP A 219 -19.74 9.25 -10.81
N ASP A 220 -19.86 10.12 -9.80
CA ASP A 220 -21.03 10.28 -8.92
C ASP A 220 -22.38 10.38 -9.66
N ASN A 221 -22.40 10.88 -10.90
CA ASN A 221 -23.62 11.08 -11.68
C ASN A 221 -23.95 9.94 -12.67
N ALA A 222 -23.13 8.90 -12.76
CA ALA A 222 -23.27 7.86 -13.77
C ALA A 222 -24.29 6.76 -13.40
N GLY A 223 -24.64 6.62 -12.10
CA GLY A 223 -25.43 5.49 -11.62
C GLY A 223 -24.72 4.14 -11.77
N VAL A 224 -23.40 4.18 -11.96
CA VAL A 224 -22.50 3.05 -12.14
C VAL A 224 -21.77 2.81 -10.82
N PRO A 225 -21.82 1.60 -10.23
CA PRO A 225 -21.10 1.27 -9.00
C PRO A 225 -19.60 1.60 -9.08
N ILE A 226 -19.05 2.12 -7.98
CA ILE A 226 -17.64 2.52 -7.88
C ILE A 226 -16.94 1.65 -6.84
N SER A 227 -15.86 0.97 -7.26
CA SER A 227 -14.96 0.24 -6.37
C SER A 227 -13.62 0.95 -6.28
N VAL A 228 -13.15 1.19 -5.05
CA VAL A 228 -11.87 1.84 -4.76
C VAL A 228 -10.95 0.84 -4.07
N CYS A 229 -9.73 0.66 -4.59
CA CYS A 229 -8.70 -0.15 -3.95
C CYS A 229 -7.52 0.73 -3.56
N PHE A 230 -7.22 0.81 -2.26
CA PHE A 230 -6.01 1.42 -1.73
C PHE A 230 -5.00 0.32 -1.39
N GLN A 231 -3.99 0.16 -2.23
CA GLN A 231 -3.20 -1.08 -2.28
C GLN A 231 -2.31 -1.35 -1.06
N SER A 232 -1.88 -0.33 -0.31
CA SER A 232 -1.11 -0.56 0.93
C SER A 232 -1.02 0.69 1.79
N ILE A 233 -1.71 0.68 2.93
CA ILE A 233 -1.57 1.68 3.99
C ILE A 233 -0.15 1.62 4.57
N SER A 234 0.44 0.43 4.69
CA SER A 234 1.79 0.25 5.23
C SER A 234 2.85 0.95 4.37
N ASN A 235 2.74 0.86 3.04
CA ASN A 235 3.62 1.62 2.14
C ASN A 235 3.42 3.14 2.29
N LEU A 236 2.19 3.59 2.56
CA LEU A 236 1.92 5.00 2.82
C LEU A 236 2.54 5.47 4.14
N LEU A 237 2.43 4.65 5.19
CA LEU A 237 3.04 4.91 6.49
C LEU A 237 4.55 5.07 6.38
N ASP A 238 5.20 4.18 5.65
CA ASP A 238 6.64 4.25 5.43
C ASP A 238 7.07 5.48 4.62
N ALA A 239 6.29 5.86 3.61
CA ALA A 239 6.58 7.05 2.81
C ALA A 239 6.36 8.37 3.56
N VAL A 240 5.37 8.44 4.46
CA VAL A 240 4.99 9.67 5.18
C VAL A 240 5.71 9.79 6.52
N THR A 241 6.07 8.69 7.16
CA THR A 241 6.68 8.55 8.51
C THR A 241 5.85 9.07 9.69
N ASP A 242 4.78 9.82 9.45
CA ASP A 242 3.85 10.34 10.46
C ASP A 242 2.51 9.59 10.42
N THR A 243 2.35 8.63 11.33
CA THR A 243 1.14 7.80 11.47
C THR A 243 -0.13 8.62 11.68
N GLN A 244 -0.08 9.70 12.48
CA GLN A 244 -1.27 10.51 12.73
C GLN A 244 -1.70 11.27 11.49
N ARG A 245 -0.73 11.72 10.68
CA ARG A 245 -1.02 12.39 9.41
C ARG A 245 -1.66 11.43 8.40
N VAL A 246 -1.20 10.17 8.33
CA VAL A 246 -1.83 9.13 7.51
C VAL A 246 -3.24 8.82 8.01
N PHE A 247 -3.43 8.65 9.32
CA PHE A 247 -4.74 8.42 9.92
C PHE A 247 -5.75 9.52 9.57
N ARG A 248 -5.38 10.80 9.76
CA ARG A 248 -6.23 11.94 9.39
C ARG A 248 -6.56 11.96 7.90
N PHE A 249 -5.59 11.62 7.05
CA PHE A 249 -5.80 11.56 5.61
C PHE A 249 -6.84 10.49 5.24
N LEU A 250 -6.68 9.26 5.76
CA LEU A 250 -7.63 8.16 5.51
C LEU A 250 -9.03 8.50 6.03
N HIS A 251 -9.12 9.09 7.23
CA HIS A 251 -10.40 9.55 7.78
C HIS A 251 -11.14 10.52 6.84
N ILE A 252 -10.42 11.52 6.30
CA ILE A 252 -10.99 12.47 5.33
C ILE A 252 -11.34 11.76 4.01
N LEU A 253 -10.51 10.83 3.57
CA LEU A 253 -10.71 10.06 2.34
C LEU A 253 -11.99 9.20 2.42
N HIS A 254 -12.23 8.53 3.55
CA HIS A 254 -13.43 7.73 3.78
C HIS A 254 -14.70 8.57 3.64
N GLY A 255 -14.71 9.79 4.20
CA GLY A 255 -15.85 10.70 4.05
C GLY A 255 -16.17 11.03 2.58
N ARG A 256 -15.16 11.07 1.71
CA ARG A 256 -15.34 11.33 0.26
C ARG A 256 -15.79 10.10 -0.51
N ILE A 257 -15.27 8.93 -0.15
CA ILE A 257 -15.69 7.63 -0.70
C ILE A 257 -17.18 7.41 -0.41
N ARG A 258 -17.57 7.58 0.86
CA ARG A 258 -18.95 7.45 1.29
C ARG A 258 -19.89 8.45 0.63
N ALA A 259 -19.43 9.68 0.41
CA ALA A 259 -20.24 10.70 -0.26
C ALA A 259 -20.52 10.38 -1.74
N ALA A 260 -19.69 9.55 -2.37
CA ALA A 260 -19.83 9.11 -3.76
C ALA A 260 -20.47 7.71 -3.88
N ASP A 261 -21.03 7.17 -2.79
CA ASP A 261 -21.60 5.82 -2.72
C ASP A 261 -20.66 4.72 -3.25
N ALA A 262 -19.36 4.89 -2.98
CA ALA A 262 -18.33 3.97 -3.45
C ALA A 262 -17.97 2.95 -2.38
N HIS A 263 -17.73 1.71 -2.79
CA HIS A 263 -17.15 0.67 -1.95
C HIS A 263 -15.64 0.76 -1.98
N ALA A 264 -14.99 0.68 -0.83
CA ALA A 264 -13.54 0.82 -0.76
C ALA A 264 -12.87 -0.27 0.07
N TYR A 265 -11.77 -0.78 -0.49
CA TYR A 265 -10.92 -1.80 0.10
C TYR A 265 -9.55 -1.20 0.36
N PHE A 266 -9.05 -1.41 1.56
CA PHE A 266 -7.75 -0.93 1.97
C PHE A 266 -6.93 -2.10 2.46
N TYR A 267 -5.66 -2.12 2.10
CA TYR A 267 -4.76 -3.16 2.54
C TYR A 267 -3.82 -2.67 3.63
N PHE A 268 -3.59 -3.49 4.65
CA PHE A 268 -2.66 -3.25 5.73
C PHE A 268 -1.80 -4.49 5.97
N ASP A 269 -0.48 -4.32 5.88
CA ASP A 269 0.49 -5.37 6.17
C ASP A 269 0.70 -5.47 7.69
N SER A 270 0.18 -6.55 8.28
CA SER A 270 0.26 -6.81 9.73
C SER A 270 1.68 -7.12 10.21
N THR A 271 2.60 -7.47 9.31
CA THR A 271 3.97 -7.86 9.66
C THR A 271 4.93 -6.67 9.79
N ARG A 272 4.55 -5.50 9.26
CA ARG A 272 5.39 -4.30 9.20
C ARG A 272 5.18 -3.32 10.34
N HIS A 273 4.08 -3.45 11.06
CA HIS A 273 3.69 -2.52 12.13
C HIS A 273 3.33 -3.28 13.39
N ASP A 274 3.53 -2.65 14.54
CA ASP A 274 3.13 -3.22 15.81
C ASP A 274 1.60 -3.30 15.92
N GLU A 275 1.11 -4.24 16.74
CA GLU A 275 -0.32 -4.52 16.93
C GLU A 275 -1.12 -3.27 17.37
N GLN A 276 -0.51 -2.37 18.15
CA GLN A 276 -1.16 -1.16 18.61
C GLN A 276 -1.38 -0.17 17.46
N THR A 277 -0.39 -0.01 16.58
CA THR A 277 -0.52 0.78 15.34
C THR A 277 -1.62 0.18 14.45
N THR A 278 -1.56 -1.13 14.18
CA THR A 278 -2.55 -1.83 13.34
C THR A 278 -3.98 -1.64 13.85
N ARG A 279 -4.22 -1.90 15.14
CA ARG A 279 -5.54 -1.71 15.78
C ARG A 279 -6.03 -0.27 15.76
N THR A 280 -5.14 0.71 15.76
CA THR A 280 -5.53 2.12 15.66
C THR A 280 -6.29 2.34 14.35
N PHE A 281 -5.82 1.75 13.24
CA PHE A 281 -6.45 1.90 11.93
C PHE A 281 -7.80 1.18 11.83
N TYR A 282 -8.04 0.10 12.58
CA TYR A 282 -9.31 -0.64 12.53
C TYR A 282 -10.52 0.26 12.76
N SER A 283 -10.37 1.24 13.65
CA SER A 283 -11.43 2.22 13.97
C SER A 283 -11.89 3.10 12.80
N LEU A 284 -11.17 3.12 11.68
CA LEU A 284 -11.56 3.90 10.50
C LEU A 284 -12.50 3.14 9.56
N PHE A 285 -12.58 1.83 9.68
CA PHE A 285 -13.25 0.95 8.72
C PHE A 285 -14.54 0.40 9.30
N ASP A 286 -15.51 0.13 8.43
CA ASP A 286 -16.80 -0.44 8.82
C ASP A 286 -16.65 -1.93 9.17
N SER A 287 -15.68 -2.60 8.54
CA SER A 287 -15.32 -3.98 8.82
C SER A 287 -13.83 -4.22 8.63
N VAL A 288 -13.31 -5.23 9.32
CA VAL A 288 -11.93 -5.69 9.17
C VAL A 288 -11.95 -7.17 8.82
N LEU A 289 -11.30 -7.51 7.71
CA LEU A 289 -11.09 -8.87 7.24
C LEU A 289 -9.61 -9.22 7.42
N GLU A 290 -9.33 -10.05 8.41
CA GLU A 290 -8.00 -10.61 8.61
C GLU A 290 -7.84 -11.85 7.73
N PHE A 291 -6.66 -12.02 7.15
CA PHE A 291 -6.30 -13.20 6.39
C PHE A 291 -4.87 -13.64 6.67
N ASP A 292 -4.61 -14.93 6.53
CA ASP A 292 -3.27 -15.51 6.69
C ASP A 292 -2.73 -16.05 5.34
N ALA A 293 -1.45 -16.35 5.28
CA ALA A 293 -0.76 -16.87 4.10
C ALA A 293 -1.31 -18.22 3.60
N ASP A 294 -2.03 -18.96 4.46
CA ASP A 294 -2.68 -20.22 4.12
C ASP A 294 -4.07 -20.05 3.46
N GLY A 295 -4.56 -18.81 3.37
CA GLY A 295 -5.87 -18.49 2.80
C GLY A 295 -7.03 -18.48 3.80
N SER A 296 -6.77 -18.70 5.09
CA SER A 296 -7.77 -18.55 6.15
C SER A 296 -8.25 -17.11 6.25
N LEU A 297 -9.56 -16.91 6.42
CA LEU A 297 -10.21 -15.60 6.56
C LEU A 297 -10.95 -15.47 7.90
N ALA A 298 -10.89 -14.30 8.52
CA ALA A 298 -11.64 -13.97 9.74
C ALA A 298 -12.16 -12.53 9.68
N VAL A 299 -13.42 -12.32 10.07
CA VAL A 299 -14.02 -10.98 10.21
C VAL A 299 -14.02 -10.58 11.68
N LEU A 300 -13.61 -9.33 11.98
CA LEU A 300 -13.61 -8.75 13.33
C LEU A 300 -14.84 -7.88 13.61
#